data_AF-A0A967BLT1-F1
#
_entry.id   AF-A0A967BLT1-F1
#
_cell.length_a   1.000
_cell.length_b   1.000
_cell.length_c   1.000
_cell.angle_alpha   90.00
_cell.angle_beta   90.00
_cell.angle_gamma   90.00
#
_symmetry.space_group_name_H-M   'P 1'
#
loop_
_entity.id
_entity.type
_entity.pdbx_description
1 polymer ?
#
loop_
_entity_poly.entity_id
_entity_poly.type
_entity_poly.pdbx_seq_one_letter_code
_entity_poly.pdbx_strand_id
1 'polypeptide(L)'
;MKKLVLITIVIVVAFSLLYLYECKPKTEPQEQSITIASWNLKNIGQSKFNDPARIDVIIDILKKYDIIAIQEVKDITLQLPQQLVNKMNADSGTMLKI
;
A
#
# COMPACT_ATOMS: atom_id res chain seq x y z
N MET A 1 -26.27 11.22 -58.12
CA MET A 1 -26.14 12.29 -57.11
C MET A 1 -26.39 11.79 -55.68
N LYS A 2 -27.55 11.21 -55.35
CA LYS A 2 -27.89 10.74 -53.98
C LYS A 2 -26.91 9.71 -53.36
N LYS A 3 -26.38 8.78 -54.16
CA LYS A 3 -25.41 7.76 -53.70
C LYS A 3 -24.05 8.34 -53.28
N LEU A 4 -23.62 9.42 -53.92
CA LEU A 4 -22.33 10.07 -53.63
C LEU A 4 -22.38 10.81 -52.29
N VAL A 5 -23.48 11.52 -52.02
CA VAL A 5 -23.72 12.23 -50.75
C VAL A 5 -23.77 11.26 -49.57
N LEU A 6 -24.40 10.10 -49.75
CA LEU A 6 -24.47 9.08 -48.69
C LEU A 6 -23.09 8.52 -48.32
N ILE A 7 -22.23 8.27 -49.32
CA ILE A 7 -20.87 7.79 -49.10
C ILE A 7 -20.04 8.84 -48.34
N THR A 8 -20.17 10.12 -48.70
CA THR A 8 -19.46 11.20 -48.00
C THR A 8 -19.87 11.30 -46.53
N ILE A 9 -21.17 11.17 -46.22
CA ILE A 9 -21.67 11.20 -44.84
C ILE A 9 -21.11 10.02 -44.04
N VAL A 10 -21.12 8.81 -44.61
CA VAL A 10 -20.59 7.62 -43.93
C VAL A 10 -19.10 7.75 -43.64
N ILE A 11 -18.32 8.31 -44.58
CA ILE A 11 -16.89 8.54 -44.38
C ILE A 11 -16.65 9.56 -43.26
N VAL A 12 -17.37 10.68 -43.26
CA VAL A 12 -17.22 11.72 -42.22
C VAL A 12 -17.59 11.15 -40.84
N VAL A 13 -18.69 10.39 -40.73
CA VAL A 13 -19.12 9.77 -39.48
C VAL A 13 -18.11 8.71 -39.02
N ALA A 14 -17.62 7.86 -39.92
CA ALA A 14 -16.61 6.85 -39.60
C ALA A 14 -15.30 7.50 -39.14
N PHE A 15 -14.88 8.59 -39.78
CA PHE A 15 -13.70 9.36 -39.40
C PHE A 15 -13.91 10.01 -38.02
N SER A 16 -15.04 10.67 -37.77
CA SER A 16 -15.37 11.24 -36.44
C SER A 16 -15.39 10.17 -35.34
N LEU A 17 -15.92 8.98 -35.62
CA LEU A 17 -15.92 7.86 -34.67
C LEU A 17 -14.50 7.31 -34.43
N LEU A 18 -13.64 7.28 -35.45
CA LEU A 18 -12.23 6.93 -35.31
C LEU A 18 -11.47 7.93 -34.43
N TYR A 19 -11.72 9.23 -34.62
CA TYR A 19 -11.10 10.29 -33.80
C TYR A 19 -11.48 10.21 -32.32
N LEU A 20 -12.68 9.71 -32.01
CA LEU A 20 -13.13 9.51 -30.64
C LEU A 20 -12.58 8.21 -30.02
N TYR A 21 -12.18 7.23 -30.83
CA TYR A 21 -11.59 5.97 -30.35
C TYR A 21 -10.17 6.14 -29.78
N GLU A 22 -9.45 7.17 -30.25
CA GLU A 22 -8.09 7.50 -29.82
C GLU A 22 -8.05 8.24 -28.45
N CYS A 23 -9.20 8.58 -27.86
CA CYS A 23 -9.25 9.18 -26.52
C CYS A 23 -9.54 8.13 -25.45
N LYS A 24 -8.61 7.20 -25.24
CA LYS A 24 -8.61 6.43 -23.99
C LYS A 24 -8.40 7.40 -22.82
N PRO A 25 -9.21 7.33 -21.74
CA PRO A 25 -8.95 8.14 -20.56
C PRO A 25 -7.54 7.83 -20.06
N LYS A 26 -6.74 8.89 -19.90
CA LYS A 26 -5.42 8.78 -19.28
C LYS A 26 -5.68 8.28 -17.85
N THR A 27 -5.35 7.03 -17.58
CA THR A 27 -5.31 6.51 -16.21
C THR A 27 -4.47 7.51 -15.41
N GLU A 28 -5.10 8.25 -14.50
CA GLU A 28 -4.37 9.15 -13.62
C GLU A 28 -3.29 8.31 -12.92
N PRO A 29 -2.04 8.81 -12.81
CA PRO A 29 -1.05 8.11 -12.03
C PRO A 29 -1.65 7.87 -10.65
N GLN A 30 -1.86 6.61 -10.28
CA GLN A 30 -2.21 6.28 -8.91
C GLN A 30 -1.08 6.88 -8.06
N GLU A 31 -1.39 7.89 -7.25
CA GLU A 31 -0.42 8.46 -6.31
C GLU A 31 -0.01 7.35 -5.35
N GLN A 32 1.12 6.72 -5.66
CA GLN A 32 1.75 5.73 -4.79
C GLN A 32 2.54 6.52 -3.74
N SER A 33 1.92 6.74 -2.59
CA SER A 33 2.59 7.34 -1.43
C SER A 33 3.21 6.27 -0.56
N ILE A 34 4.48 6.44 -0.16
CA ILE A 34 5.14 5.61 0.86
C ILE A 34 5.02 6.32 2.21
N THR A 35 4.56 5.60 3.22
CA THR A 35 4.38 6.09 4.59
C THR A 35 5.57 5.72 5.47
N ILE A 36 6.17 6.74 6.10
CA ILE A 36 7.37 6.58 6.94
C ILE A 36 7.12 7.18 8.32
N ALA A 37 7.52 6.47 9.38
CA ALA A 37 7.42 6.95 10.75
C ALA A 37 8.66 6.63 11.59
N SER A 38 8.78 7.34 12.72
CA SER A 38 9.73 7.03 13.78
C SER A 38 9.01 7.13 15.11
N TRP A 39 9.16 6.11 15.96
CA TRP A 39 8.47 6.03 17.23
C TRP A 39 9.43 5.60 18.35
N ASN A 40 9.58 6.47 19.34
CA ASN A 40 10.22 6.11 20.59
C ASN A 40 9.22 5.39 21.50
N LEU A 41 9.43 4.10 21.71
CA LEU A 41 8.62 3.25 22.57
C LEU A 41 9.33 3.05 23.92
N LYS A 42 9.08 3.98 24.85
CA LYS A 42 9.71 4.02 26.19
C LYS A 42 9.93 2.63 26.79
N ASN A 43 11.18 2.21 26.99
CA ASN A 43 11.54 0.91 27.57
C ASN A 43 10.81 -0.29 26.92
N ILE A 44 10.78 -0.41 25.59
CA ILE A 44 10.19 -1.58 24.93
C ILE A 44 11.10 -2.80 25.08
N GLY A 45 10.57 -3.86 25.68
CA GLY A 45 11.31 -5.07 26.02
C GLY A 45 10.34 -6.21 26.35
N GLN A 46 10.89 -7.33 26.82
CA GLN A 46 10.13 -8.57 27.08
C GLN A 46 8.92 -8.38 27.99
N SER A 47 9.01 -7.51 29.02
CA SER A 47 7.88 -7.27 29.93
C SER A 47 6.68 -6.61 29.25
N LYS A 48 6.91 -5.70 28.29
CA LYS A 48 5.84 -5.05 27.51
C LYS A 48 5.34 -5.95 26.38
N PHE A 49 6.23 -6.77 25.81
CA PHE A 49 5.86 -7.73 24.77
C PHE A 49 4.90 -8.81 25.32
N ASN A 50 5.12 -9.24 26.56
CA ASN A 50 4.30 -10.25 27.24
C ASN A 50 2.97 -9.71 27.79
N ASP A 51 2.62 -8.45 27.55
CA ASP A 51 1.31 -7.86 27.86
C ASP A 51 0.47 -7.83 26.56
N PRO A 52 -0.46 -8.78 26.34
CA PRO A 52 -1.21 -8.91 25.10
C PRO A 52 -1.94 -7.62 24.71
N ALA A 53 -2.58 -6.96 25.69
CA ALA A 53 -3.35 -5.76 25.43
C ALA A 53 -2.48 -4.60 24.92
N ARG A 54 -1.24 -4.49 25.39
CA ARG A 54 -0.32 -3.44 24.92
C ARG A 54 0.32 -3.78 23.59
N ILE A 55 0.78 -5.03 23.43
CA ILE A 55 1.51 -5.41 22.22
C ILE A 55 0.61 -5.41 21.00
N ASP A 56 -0.67 -5.78 21.15
CA ASP A 56 -1.64 -5.74 20.05
C ASP A 56 -1.88 -4.30 19.58
N VAL A 57 -2.04 -3.35 20.51
CA VAL A 57 -2.14 -1.90 20.17
C VAL A 57 -0.88 -1.38 19.47
N ILE A 58 0.30 -1.81 19.92
CA ILE A 58 1.57 -1.42 19.27
C ILE A 58 1.59 -1.96 17.83
N ILE A 59 1.28 -3.24 17.63
CA ILE A 59 1.24 -3.88 16.31
C ILE A 59 0.26 -3.17 15.36
N ASP A 60 -0.92 -2.81 15.85
CA ASP A 60 -1.92 -2.08 15.07
C ASP A 60 -1.41 -0.71 14.59
N ILE A 61 -0.52 -0.07 15.35
CA ILE A 61 0.13 1.18 14.94
C ILE A 61 1.25 0.90 13.93
N LEU A 62 2.07 -0.13 14.15
CA LEU A 62 3.19 -0.48 13.26
C LEU A 62 2.69 -0.82 11.84
N LYS A 63 1.57 -1.56 11.72
CA LYS A 63 0.97 -1.98 10.45
C LYS A 63 0.45 -0.82 9.57
N LYS A 64 0.38 0.41 10.09
CA LYS A 64 -0.07 1.60 9.34
C LYS A 64 1.02 2.22 8.47
N TYR A 65 2.27 1.82 8.66
CA TYR A 65 3.41 2.42 8.01
C TYR A 65 4.15 1.38 7.17
N ASP A 66 4.62 1.80 5.99
CA ASP A 66 5.47 0.97 5.14
C ASP A 66 6.87 0.81 5.75
N ILE A 67 7.39 1.89 6.34
CA ILE A 67 8.68 1.90 7.03
C ILE A 67 8.52 2.59 8.39
N ILE A 68 8.94 1.92 9.46
CA ILE A 68 8.95 2.53 10.80
C ILE A 68 10.22 2.20 11.58
N ALA A 69 10.84 3.23 12.16
CA ALA A 69 11.97 3.09 13.09
C ALA A 69 11.47 3.06 14.54
N ILE A 70 11.78 1.99 15.27
CA ILE A 70 11.46 1.86 16.70
C ILE A 70 12.70 2.15 17.55
N GLN A 71 12.57 3.02 18.54
CA GLN A 71 13.66 3.42 19.45
C GLN A 71 13.39 2.99 20.89
N GLU A 72 14.42 3.06 21.74
CA GLU A 72 14.40 2.61 23.14
C GLU A 72 14.12 1.11 23.33
N VAL A 73 14.63 0.30 22.39
CA VAL A 73 14.61 -1.16 22.52
C VAL A 73 15.50 -1.59 23.67
N LYS A 74 14.88 -2.00 24.78
CA LYS A 74 15.50 -2.57 25.96
C LYS A 74 15.35 -4.08 25.91
N ASP A 75 16.17 -4.72 25.08
CA ASP A 75 16.22 -6.17 24.98
C ASP A 75 17.66 -6.69 24.95
N ILE A 76 18.08 -7.27 26.08
CA ILE A 76 19.41 -7.87 26.23
C ILE A 76 19.51 -9.17 25.43
N THR A 77 18.37 -9.83 25.18
CA THR A 77 18.34 -11.14 24.50
C THR A 77 18.40 -11.04 22.99
N LEU A 78 18.17 -9.85 22.43
CA LEU A 78 18.08 -9.57 20.99
C LEU A 78 16.97 -10.39 20.27
N GLN A 79 15.99 -10.90 21.01
CA GLN A 79 14.89 -11.71 20.47
C GLN A 79 13.66 -10.89 20.10
N LEU A 80 13.47 -9.73 20.75
CA LEU A 80 12.29 -8.89 20.61
C LEU A 80 12.00 -8.47 19.16
N PRO A 81 12.99 -8.04 18.35
CA PRO A 81 12.72 -7.70 16.96
C PRO A 81 12.13 -8.88 16.17
N GLN A 82 12.70 -10.07 16.32
CA GLN A 82 12.21 -11.27 15.64
C GLN A 82 10.82 -11.67 16.12
N GLN A 83 10.58 -11.64 17.43
CA GLN A 83 9.29 -11.97 18.01
C GLN A 83 8.18 -11.01 17.55
N LEU A 84 8.49 -9.71 17.46
CA LEU A 84 7.58 -8.68 16.98
C LEU A 84 7.20 -8.93 15.51
N VAL A 85 8.20 -9.18 14.66
CA VAL A 85 7.98 -9.51 13.23
C VAL A 85 7.13 -10.77 13.09
N ASN A 86 7.45 -11.83 13.83
CA ASN A 86 6.68 -13.08 13.80
C ASN A 86 5.22 -12.85 14.19
N LYS A 87 4.96 -12.03 15.22
CA LYS A 87 3.60 -11.72 15.68
C LYS A 87 2.84 -10.86 14.66
N MET A 88 3.48 -9.85 14.06
CA MET A 88 2.85 -9.05 12.99
C MET A 88 2.47 -9.90 11.76
N ASN A 89 3.34 -10.85 11.39
CA ASN A 89 3.13 -11.74 10.26
C ASN A 89 2.08 -12.82 10.51
N ALA A 90 1.96 -13.31 11.75
CA ALA A 90 0.99 -14.34 12.12
C ALA A 90 -0.45 -13.89 11.85
N ASP A 91 -0.76 -12.61 12.06
CA ASP A 91 -2.09 -12.06 11.81
C ASP A 91 -2.39 -11.83 10.32
N SER A 92 -1.35 -11.74 9.48
CA SER A 92 -1.46 -11.24 8.10
C SER A 92 -1.58 -12.36 7.06
N GLY A 93 -1.55 -13.64 7.49
CA GLY A 93 -1.57 -14.83 6.61
C GLY A 93 -0.38 -14.91 5.63
N THR A 94 0.53 -13.94 5.69
CA THR A 94 1.62 -13.73 4.73
C THR A 94 2.90 -13.54 5.54
N MET A 95 3.80 -14.52 5.45
CA MET A 95 5.05 -14.53 6.20
C MET A 95 6.04 -13.56 5.55
N LEU A 96 6.23 -12.36 6.13
CA LEU A 96 7.35 -11.48 5.73
C LEU A 96 8.67 -12.13 6.18
N LYS A 97 9.43 -12.64 5.21
CA LYS A 97 10.83 -13.01 5.41
C LYS A 97 11.65 -11.73 5.38
N ILE A 98 12.25 -11.40 6.52
CA ILE A 98 13.27 -10.35 6.65
C ILE A 98 14.61 -11.04 6.86
#